data_AF-A0A1T3WFL6-F1
#
_entry.id   AF-A0A1T3WFL6-F1
#
_cell.length_a   1.000
_cell.length_b   1.000
_cell.length_c   1.000
_cell.angle_alpha   90.00
_cell.angle_beta   90.00
_cell.angle_gamma   90.00
#
_symmetry.space_group_name_H-M   'P 1'
#
loop_
_entity.id
_entity.type
_entity.pdbx_description
1 polymer ?
#
loop_
_entity_poly.entity_id
_entity_poly.type
_entity_poly.pdbx_seq_one_letter_code
_entity_poly.pdbx_strand_id
1 'polypeptide(L)'
;MATAPMPDGRIPVLLSAHAEDLIGQDAGAIRSYLRRRPQLCGAPDVARVAATLTRTRRVRKYRAVIRAADITELCAALQALNAGEDHPLVTRSDRTGALRVAFVFPGQGSQWPAMGVQAYDRLPVYRAEADRCAAVFAAAGHPCPLSYLLAEPGAQTNDFSQLQIQGAQFVHGVALARVWQSCGVTPDITVGHSLGEIGAAHIAGAITLQEAVGVVAARATLLDGLTGPYRVAVLGIDPAQAERAIAETPGWAELSVVNSTSSVAVSGDTDAIATLVRRTNEAGRFAKEIEMWFPAHTTKLDSKRAELESLLPPGVFGAADIVFIGSATAQPVPAGTDFADYWYTNLRSTVRFGDAVRAATAAGADAFVELSAHPALLYAMADVLDDMPDPPLMVGSGRRDEPIVERLSANLAAVAVADPGFGRTDTLGADSNLLSDFPFAPMRAQHHWAAAEPLPPVPGLKVMTERWEPVTPGRGGPRRAAVIDLGEGDRIAGPL
;
A
#
# COMPACT_ATOMS: atom_id res chain seq x y z
N MET A 1 10.15 4.38 14.51
CA MET A 1 8.79 4.80 14.08
C MET A 1 7.71 4.56 15.13
N ALA A 2 7.66 3.39 15.78
CA ALA A 2 6.51 2.99 16.62
C ALA A 2 6.11 3.92 17.79
N THR A 3 7.00 4.82 18.23
CA THR A 3 6.73 5.80 19.30
C THR A 3 7.18 7.22 18.95
N ALA A 4 7.70 7.44 17.74
CA ALA A 4 8.13 8.76 17.29
C ALA A 4 6.93 9.53 16.71
N PRO A 5 6.89 10.87 16.83
CA PRO A 5 5.87 11.67 16.17
C PRO A 5 5.87 11.44 14.65
N MET A 6 4.69 11.31 14.08
CA MET A 6 4.44 11.29 12.64
C MET A 6 4.58 12.71 12.06
N PRO A 7 4.59 12.90 10.72
CA PRO A 7 4.74 14.22 10.11
C PRO A 7 3.72 15.29 10.55
N ASP A 8 2.53 14.88 10.99
CA ASP A 8 1.50 15.76 11.57
C ASP A 8 1.72 16.11 13.05
N GLY A 9 2.79 15.59 13.67
CA GLY A 9 3.12 15.75 15.08
C GLY A 9 2.41 14.78 16.02
N ARG A 10 1.54 13.89 15.51
CA ARG A 10 0.81 12.92 16.32
C ARG A 10 1.63 11.67 16.60
N ILE A 11 1.38 11.06 17.73
CA ILE A 11 2.05 9.82 18.14
C ILE A 11 1.21 8.62 17.66
N PRO A 12 1.83 7.63 16.99
CA PRO A 12 1.14 6.40 16.62
C PRO A 12 0.99 5.48 17.85
N VAL A 13 -0.23 5.02 18.11
CA VAL A 13 -0.58 4.11 19.20
C VAL A 13 -1.11 2.81 18.58
N LEU A 14 -0.32 1.74 18.66
CA LEU A 14 -0.64 0.44 18.08
C LEU A 14 -1.44 -0.42 19.07
N LEU A 15 -2.67 -0.78 18.69
CA LEU A 15 -3.46 -1.84 19.30
C LEU A 15 -3.39 -3.07 18.40
N SER A 16 -3.35 -4.27 18.99
CA SER A 16 -3.46 -5.49 18.22
C SER A 16 -4.11 -6.62 19.02
N ALA A 17 -4.79 -7.51 18.32
CA ALA A 17 -5.46 -8.65 18.89
C ALA A 17 -5.42 -9.87 17.95
N HIS A 18 -5.66 -11.05 18.52
CA HIS A 18 -5.70 -12.31 17.75
C HIS A 18 -7.06 -12.56 17.09
N ALA A 19 -8.09 -11.78 17.46
CA ALA A 19 -9.41 -11.77 16.84
C ALA A 19 -9.89 -10.31 16.69
N GLU A 20 -10.64 -10.03 15.64
CA GLU A 20 -11.04 -8.67 15.23
C GLU A 20 -11.86 -7.93 16.30
N ASP A 21 -12.87 -8.62 16.84
CA ASP A 21 -13.78 -8.14 17.89
C ASP A 21 -13.06 -7.68 19.16
N LEU A 22 -11.88 -8.24 19.44
CA LEU A 22 -11.11 -7.92 20.63
C LEU A 22 -10.39 -6.57 20.54
N ILE A 23 -10.21 -5.99 19.35
CA ILE A 23 -9.65 -4.64 19.21
C ILE A 23 -10.56 -3.61 19.89
N GLY A 24 -11.87 -3.72 19.66
CA GLY A 24 -12.86 -2.82 20.27
C GLY A 24 -12.93 -3.00 21.79
N GLN A 25 -12.83 -4.25 22.28
CA GLN A 25 -12.79 -4.53 23.71
C GLN A 25 -11.55 -3.91 24.39
N ASP A 26 -10.38 -4.08 23.78
CA ASP A 26 -9.13 -3.51 24.26
C ASP A 26 -9.19 -1.98 24.29
N ALA A 27 -9.72 -1.38 23.22
CA ALA A 27 -9.91 0.06 23.13
C ALA A 27 -10.81 0.61 24.26
N GLY A 28 -11.90 -0.10 24.57
CA GLY A 28 -12.80 0.24 25.67
C GLY A 28 -12.12 0.17 27.05
N ALA A 29 -11.28 -0.84 27.28
CA ALA A 29 -10.52 -1.00 28.52
C ALA A 29 -9.47 0.11 28.70
N ILE A 30 -8.71 0.42 27.64
CA ILE A 30 -7.71 1.51 27.64
C ILE A 30 -8.39 2.86 27.87
N ARG A 31 -9.50 3.16 27.17
CA ARG A 31 -10.26 4.39 27.38
C ARG A 31 -10.74 4.53 28.82
N SER A 32 -11.24 3.44 29.41
CA SER A 32 -11.68 3.43 30.81
C SER A 32 -10.52 3.65 31.79
N TYR A 33 -9.34 3.11 31.49
CA TYR A 33 -8.12 3.36 32.25
C TYR A 33 -7.70 4.84 32.21
N LEU A 34 -7.76 5.47 31.02
CA LEU A 34 -7.40 6.88 30.83
C LEU A 34 -8.38 7.83 31.52
N ARG A 35 -9.69 7.55 31.44
CA ARG A 35 -10.71 8.37 32.13
C ARG A 35 -10.58 8.40 33.64
N ARG A 36 -10.01 7.36 34.26
CA ARG A 36 -9.72 7.32 35.70
C ARG A 36 -8.43 8.08 36.08
N ARG A 37 -7.70 8.61 35.10
CA ARG A 37 -6.42 9.33 35.29
C ARG A 37 -6.42 10.65 34.53
N PRO A 38 -7.24 11.65 34.94
CA PRO A 38 -7.35 12.93 34.25
C PRO A 38 -6.05 13.75 34.26
N GLN A 39 -5.06 13.39 35.08
CA GLN A 39 -3.72 13.97 35.05
C GLN A 39 -2.92 13.62 33.78
N LEU A 40 -3.34 12.60 33.03
CA LEU A 40 -2.77 12.28 31.72
C LEU A 40 -3.49 13.14 30.68
N CYS A 41 -2.77 14.00 29.97
CA CYS A 41 -3.42 14.94 29.05
C CYS A 41 -2.66 15.16 27.74
N GLY A 42 -1.34 15.34 27.78
CA GLY A 42 -0.58 15.81 26.62
C GLY A 42 0.07 14.70 25.77
N ALA A 43 0.78 15.13 24.72
CA ALA A 43 1.56 14.25 23.86
C ALA A 43 2.54 13.32 24.62
N PRO A 44 3.26 13.76 25.68
CA PRO A 44 4.11 12.85 26.44
C PRO A 44 3.35 11.67 27.06
N ASP A 45 2.08 11.86 27.44
CA ASP A 45 1.26 10.77 27.99
C ASP A 45 0.75 9.83 26.89
N VAL A 46 0.43 10.34 25.70
CA VAL A 46 0.15 9.49 24.53
C VAL A 46 1.36 8.61 24.20
N ALA A 47 2.57 9.18 24.22
CA ALA A 47 3.82 8.44 24.00
C ALA A 47 4.03 7.36 25.06
N ARG A 48 3.69 7.63 26.33
CA ARG A 48 3.73 6.63 27.40
C ARG A 48 2.71 5.51 27.20
N VAL A 49 1.51 5.80 26.69
CA VAL A 49 0.52 4.77 26.32
C VAL A 49 1.07 3.90 25.18
N ALA A 50 1.55 4.51 24.09
CA ALA A 50 2.15 3.80 22.96
C ALA A 50 3.30 2.89 23.42
N ALA A 51 4.25 3.44 24.18
CA ALA A 51 5.38 2.68 24.71
C ALA A 51 4.94 1.54 25.63
N THR A 52 3.93 1.74 26.47
CA THR A 52 3.39 0.68 27.34
C THR A 52 2.79 -0.45 26.50
N LEU A 53 2.00 -0.14 25.47
CA LEU A 53 1.44 -1.14 24.57
C LEU A 53 2.54 -1.92 23.84
N THR A 54 3.48 -1.22 23.21
CA THR A 54 4.55 -1.85 22.42
C THR A 54 5.49 -2.72 23.26
N ARG A 55 5.82 -2.29 24.49
CA ARG A 55 6.75 -3.02 25.37
C ARG A 55 6.11 -4.21 26.10
N THR A 56 4.82 -4.13 26.42
CA THR A 56 4.16 -5.16 27.24
C THR A 56 3.31 -6.13 26.43
N ARG A 57 3.08 -5.86 25.14
CA ARG A 57 2.18 -6.66 24.30
C ARG A 57 2.85 -7.11 23.01
N ARG A 58 2.66 -8.39 22.70
CA ARG A 58 3.05 -8.95 21.40
C ARG A 58 2.08 -8.47 20.32
N VAL A 59 2.61 -7.96 19.22
CA VAL A 59 1.82 -7.61 18.03
C VAL A 59 1.15 -8.86 17.44
N ARG A 60 -0.16 -8.78 17.17
CA ARG A 60 -1.01 -9.87 16.65
C ARG A 60 -1.59 -9.52 15.26
N LYS A 61 -2.34 -10.45 14.66
CA LYS A 61 -2.89 -10.36 13.29
C LYS A 61 -3.70 -9.08 13.07
N TYR A 62 -4.76 -8.91 13.84
CA TYR A 62 -5.64 -7.75 13.73
C TYR A 62 -4.97 -6.58 14.44
N ARG A 63 -4.81 -5.47 13.71
CA ARG A 63 -4.05 -4.31 14.16
C ARG A 63 -4.85 -3.05 13.88
N ALA A 64 -4.74 -2.10 14.80
CA ALA A 64 -5.24 -0.75 14.64
C ALA A 64 -4.17 0.23 15.11
N VAL A 65 -3.88 1.25 14.30
CA VAL A 65 -3.03 2.38 14.67
C VAL A 65 -3.92 3.59 14.85
N ILE A 66 -3.84 4.20 16.03
CA ILE A 66 -4.41 5.51 16.32
C ILE A 66 -3.29 6.54 16.22
N ARG A 67 -3.46 7.60 15.44
CA ARG A 67 -2.59 8.79 15.53
C ARG A 67 -3.23 9.79 16.49
N ALA A 68 -2.58 10.14 17.60
CA ALA A 68 -3.13 11.11 18.54
C ALA A 68 -2.09 12.15 18.97
N ALA A 69 -2.50 13.42 19.00
CA ALA A 69 -1.72 14.54 19.54
C ALA A 69 -1.79 14.59 21.08
N ASP A 70 -2.92 14.18 21.64
CA ASP A 70 -3.21 14.25 23.07
C ASP A 70 -4.17 13.13 23.53
N ILE A 71 -4.43 13.07 24.83
CA ILE A 71 -5.31 12.05 25.42
C ILE A 71 -6.78 12.23 24.98
N THR A 72 -7.19 13.43 24.56
CA THR A 72 -8.55 13.70 24.09
C THR A 72 -8.78 13.04 22.73
N GLU A 73 -7.89 13.27 21.76
CA GLU A 73 -7.93 12.61 20.45
C GLU A 73 -7.80 11.09 20.60
N LEU A 74 -6.91 10.62 21.48
CA LEU A 74 -6.75 9.20 21.76
C LEU A 74 -8.06 8.59 22.31
N CYS A 75 -8.71 9.23 23.28
CA CYS A 75 -9.96 8.74 23.85
C CYS A 75 -11.11 8.73 22.83
N ALA A 76 -11.20 9.73 21.95
CA ALA A 76 -12.19 9.78 20.87
C ALA A 76 -11.99 8.64 19.86
N ALA A 77 -10.75 8.40 19.44
CA ALA A 77 -10.41 7.30 18.54
C ALA A 77 -10.65 5.92 19.19
N LEU A 78 -10.29 5.74 20.46
CA LEU A 78 -10.57 4.51 21.22
C LEU A 78 -12.08 4.28 21.38
N GLN A 79 -12.86 5.35 21.51
CA GLN A 79 -14.32 5.27 21.54
C GLN A 79 -14.87 4.73 20.22
N ALA A 80 -14.44 5.28 19.09
CA ALA A 80 -14.87 4.82 17.77
C ALA A 80 -14.48 3.35 17.54
N LEU A 81 -13.24 2.95 17.88
CA LEU A 81 -12.82 1.55 17.84
C LEU A 81 -13.70 0.64 18.70
N ASN A 82 -14.05 1.07 19.90
CA ASN A 82 -14.91 0.30 20.81
C ASN A 82 -16.35 0.17 20.28
N ALA A 83 -16.85 1.17 19.54
CA ALA A 83 -18.16 1.16 18.91
C ALA A 83 -18.19 0.46 17.54
N GLY A 84 -17.04 0.11 16.97
CA GLY A 84 -16.94 -0.41 15.60
C GLY A 84 -17.11 0.67 14.52
N GLU A 85 -17.01 1.95 14.88
CA GLU A 85 -17.22 3.11 14.00
C GLU A 85 -15.92 3.54 13.32
N ASP A 86 -16.04 4.20 12.18
CA ASP A 86 -14.91 4.82 11.48
C ASP A 86 -14.45 6.10 12.18
N HIS A 87 -13.15 6.37 12.13
CA HIS A 87 -12.57 7.58 12.70
C HIS A 87 -11.34 8.00 11.87
N PRO A 88 -11.19 9.30 11.52
CA PRO A 88 -10.14 9.76 10.60
C PRO A 88 -8.70 9.54 11.11
N LEU A 89 -8.54 9.39 12.43
CA LEU A 89 -7.26 9.10 13.07
C LEU A 89 -6.98 7.61 13.31
N VAL A 90 -7.87 6.72 12.87
CA VAL A 90 -7.76 5.26 13.04
C VAL A 90 -7.47 4.61 11.70
N THR A 91 -6.48 3.72 11.66
CA THR A 91 -6.23 2.85 10.51
C THR A 91 -6.12 1.40 10.96
N ARG A 92 -6.75 0.47 10.25
CA ARG A 92 -6.84 -0.95 10.62
C ARG A 92 -6.21 -1.84 9.54
N SER A 93 -5.67 -2.98 9.93
CA SER A 93 -5.25 -4.03 8.99
C SER A 93 -5.17 -5.39 9.67
N ASP A 94 -5.37 -6.45 8.89
CA ASP A 94 -5.22 -7.84 9.31
C ASP A 94 -4.29 -8.66 8.38
N ARG A 95 -3.54 -7.97 7.49
CA ARG A 95 -2.56 -8.59 6.59
C ARG A 95 -1.53 -9.42 7.35
N THR A 96 -1.00 -10.47 6.74
CA THR A 96 -0.12 -11.44 7.44
C THR A 96 1.28 -11.60 6.84
N GLY A 97 1.47 -11.20 5.58
CA GLY A 97 2.78 -11.18 4.91
C GLY A 97 3.56 -9.90 5.17
N ALA A 98 4.89 -9.99 5.13
CA ALA A 98 5.73 -8.79 5.03
C ALA A 98 5.38 -8.05 3.74
N LEU A 99 5.35 -6.72 3.79
CA LEU A 99 5.01 -5.93 2.62
C LEU A 99 6.25 -5.70 1.77
N ARG A 100 6.13 -5.97 0.47
CA ARG A 100 7.07 -5.39 -0.51
C ARG A 100 6.48 -4.13 -1.09
N VAL A 101 7.20 -3.02 -0.93
CA VAL A 101 6.69 -1.68 -1.24
C VAL A 101 7.19 -1.21 -2.60
N ALA A 102 6.26 -0.82 -3.46
CA ALA A 102 6.53 -0.15 -4.73
C ALA A 102 6.33 1.36 -4.59
N PHE A 103 7.36 2.15 -4.83
CA PHE A 103 7.23 3.60 -4.98
C PHE A 103 6.89 3.95 -6.42
N VAL A 104 5.81 4.70 -6.61
CA VAL A 104 5.27 5.05 -7.92
C VAL A 104 5.46 6.54 -8.17
N PHE A 105 6.19 6.87 -9.25
CA PHE A 105 6.48 8.23 -9.65
C PHE A 105 5.60 8.60 -10.85
N PRO A 106 4.64 9.53 -10.70
CA PRO A 106 3.81 9.95 -11.81
C PRO A 106 4.54 10.82 -12.83
N GLY A 107 3.96 10.92 -14.02
CA GLY A 107 4.42 11.81 -15.08
C GLY A 107 3.88 13.23 -14.96
N GLN A 108 3.97 13.98 -16.06
CA GLN A 108 3.41 15.32 -16.19
C GLN A 108 1.89 15.27 -16.41
N GLY A 109 1.15 16.15 -15.74
CA GLY A 109 -0.27 16.42 -15.99
C GLY A 109 -1.10 16.81 -14.76
N SER A 110 -0.63 16.54 -13.54
CA SER A 110 -1.35 16.86 -12.30
C SER A 110 -0.70 17.94 -11.45
N GLN A 111 0.47 18.45 -11.86
CA GLN A 111 1.22 19.51 -11.18
C GLN A 111 0.51 20.86 -11.23
N TRP A 112 0.85 21.74 -10.28
CA TRP A 112 0.46 23.14 -10.29
C TRP A 112 1.57 23.97 -9.64
N PRO A 113 1.71 25.26 -9.99
CA PRO A 113 2.63 26.15 -9.29
C PRO A 113 2.32 26.17 -7.79
N ALA A 114 3.34 26.26 -6.95
CA ALA A 114 3.24 26.24 -5.48
C ALA A 114 2.84 24.87 -4.85
N MET A 115 2.75 23.78 -5.62
CA MET A 115 2.36 22.46 -5.09
C MET A 115 3.28 21.92 -3.97
N GLY A 116 4.51 22.44 -3.86
CA GLY A 116 5.49 22.00 -2.86
C GLY A 116 5.63 22.90 -1.64
N VAL A 117 4.94 24.04 -1.57
CA VAL A 117 5.10 25.04 -0.49
C VAL A 117 4.90 24.40 0.89
N GLN A 118 3.77 23.73 1.10
CA GLN A 118 3.47 23.15 2.40
C GLN A 118 4.44 22.02 2.78
N ALA A 119 4.86 21.20 1.81
CA ALA A 119 5.83 20.13 2.03
C ALA A 119 7.19 20.72 2.42
N TYR A 120 7.65 21.73 1.68
CA TYR A 120 8.88 22.46 1.94
C TYR A 120 8.85 23.04 3.35
N ASP A 121 7.77 23.71 3.74
CA ASP A 121 7.65 24.39 5.03
C ASP A 121 7.52 23.45 6.23
N ARG A 122 6.85 22.31 6.08
CA ARG A 122 6.46 21.46 7.21
C ARG A 122 7.31 20.21 7.36
N LEU A 123 8.04 19.79 6.33
CA LEU A 123 8.80 18.54 6.30
C LEU A 123 10.30 18.84 6.12
N PRO A 124 11.11 18.84 7.20
CA PRO A 124 12.53 19.17 7.11
C PRO A 124 13.33 18.28 6.14
N VAL A 125 13.02 16.98 6.07
CA VAL A 125 13.66 16.03 5.14
C VAL A 125 13.32 16.36 3.69
N TYR A 126 12.07 16.74 3.41
CA TYR A 126 11.67 17.19 2.09
C TYR A 126 12.46 18.45 1.70
N ARG A 127 12.53 19.44 2.59
CA ARG A 127 13.22 20.70 2.35
C ARG A 127 14.69 20.47 2.00
N ALA A 128 15.39 19.69 2.83
CA ALA A 128 16.80 19.37 2.63
C ALA A 128 17.04 18.67 1.29
N GLU A 129 16.18 17.73 0.90
CA GLU A 129 16.31 17.04 -0.39
C GLU A 129 15.97 17.96 -1.57
N ALA A 130 14.97 18.83 -1.42
CA ALA A 130 14.62 19.82 -2.44
C ALA A 130 15.77 20.80 -2.68
N ASP A 131 16.40 21.29 -1.61
CA ASP A 131 17.57 22.17 -1.68
C ASP A 131 18.78 21.44 -2.30
N ARG A 132 18.99 20.16 -1.95
CA ARG A 132 20.06 19.33 -2.54
C ARG A 132 19.88 19.18 -4.05
N CYS A 133 18.66 18.87 -4.51
CA CYS A 133 18.38 18.77 -5.93
C CYS A 133 18.55 20.13 -6.62
N ALA A 134 18.01 21.21 -6.05
CA ALA A 134 18.15 22.57 -6.60
C ALA A 134 19.62 22.98 -6.75
N ALA A 135 20.49 22.61 -5.81
CA ALA A 135 21.93 22.84 -5.90
C ALA A 135 22.58 22.12 -7.09
N VAL A 136 22.12 20.91 -7.42
CA VAL A 136 22.62 20.17 -8.61
C VAL A 136 22.15 20.81 -9.91
N PHE A 137 20.89 21.27 -9.99
CA PHE A 137 20.41 22.06 -11.14
C PHE A 137 21.24 23.34 -11.31
N ALA A 138 21.49 24.07 -10.22
CA ALA A 138 22.29 25.29 -10.23
C ALA A 138 23.74 25.05 -10.65
N ALA A 139 24.37 23.98 -10.14
CA ALA A 139 25.74 23.60 -10.50
C ALA A 139 25.88 23.23 -11.99
N ALA A 140 24.81 22.70 -12.59
CA ALA A 140 24.73 22.43 -14.02
C ALA A 140 24.33 23.65 -14.87
N GLY A 141 24.11 24.83 -14.26
CA GLY A 141 23.72 26.05 -14.95
C GLY A 141 22.26 26.09 -15.41
N HIS A 142 21.40 25.25 -14.84
CA HIS A 142 19.98 25.18 -15.19
C HIS A 142 19.12 26.12 -14.31
N PRO A 143 17.96 26.59 -14.83
CA PRO A 143 16.94 27.26 -14.02
C PRO A 143 16.57 26.48 -12.76
N CYS A 144 16.33 27.20 -11.67
CA CYS A 144 16.01 26.59 -10.39
C CYS A 144 14.59 25.96 -10.42
N PRO A 145 14.44 24.66 -10.14
CA PRO A 145 13.12 24.00 -10.10
C PRO A 145 12.23 24.53 -8.96
N LEU A 146 12.82 25.12 -7.91
CA LEU A 146 12.05 25.66 -6.79
C LEU A 146 11.20 26.87 -7.18
N SER A 147 11.51 27.56 -8.29
CA SER A 147 10.71 28.71 -8.74
C SER A 147 9.26 28.32 -9.09
N TYR A 148 9.05 27.11 -9.60
CA TYR A 148 7.71 26.56 -9.85
C TYR A 148 7.13 25.92 -8.59
N LEU A 149 7.95 25.13 -7.89
CA LEU A 149 7.53 24.35 -6.73
C LEU A 149 7.05 25.21 -5.55
N LEU A 150 7.67 26.39 -5.40
CA LEU A 150 7.42 27.40 -4.37
C LEU A 150 6.93 28.72 -4.98
N ALA A 151 6.28 28.65 -6.15
CA ALA A 151 5.75 29.83 -6.81
C ALA A 151 4.78 30.61 -5.91
N GLU A 152 4.65 31.90 -6.18
CA GLU A 152 3.68 32.75 -5.48
C GLU A 152 2.24 32.34 -5.81
N PRO A 153 1.28 32.56 -4.88
CA PRO A 153 -0.14 32.30 -5.14
C PRO A 153 -0.64 32.99 -6.41
N GLY A 154 -1.35 32.25 -7.26
CA GLY A 154 -1.94 32.76 -8.50
C GLY A 154 -1.06 32.64 -9.75
N ALA A 155 0.20 32.19 -9.60
CA ALA A 155 1.06 31.86 -10.74
C ALA A 155 0.40 30.81 -11.64
N GLN A 156 0.58 30.94 -12.96
CA GLN A 156 0.01 30.02 -13.94
C GLN A 156 1.09 29.09 -14.48
N THR A 157 0.74 27.83 -14.80
CA THR A 157 1.71 26.83 -15.28
C THR A 157 2.46 27.30 -16.53
N ASN A 158 1.80 28.03 -17.41
CA ASN A 158 2.35 28.55 -18.66
C ASN A 158 3.36 29.70 -18.49
N ASP A 159 3.53 30.25 -17.28
CA ASP A 159 4.54 31.27 -16.99
C ASP A 159 5.95 30.68 -16.80
N PHE A 160 6.08 29.35 -16.86
CA PHE A 160 7.31 28.62 -16.56
C PHE A 160 7.76 27.75 -17.75
N SER A 161 9.08 27.62 -17.91
CA SER A 161 9.69 26.71 -18.89
C SER A 161 9.40 25.23 -18.58
N GLN A 162 9.50 24.34 -19.58
CA GLN A 162 9.41 22.90 -19.32
C GLN A 162 10.45 22.43 -18.30
N LEU A 163 11.63 23.05 -18.28
CA LEU A 163 12.68 22.69 -17.34
C LEU A 163 12.30 23.00 -15.89
N GLN A 164 11.66 24.15 -15.64
CA GLN A 164 11.15 24.49 -14.30
C GLN A 164 10.02 23.55 -13.88
N ILE A 165 9.10 23.23 -14.79
CA ILE A 165 7.95 22.35 -14.51
C ILE A 165 8.41 20.92 -14.23
N GLN A 166 9.16 20.30 -15.16
CA GLN A 166 9.62 18.92 -15.05
C GLN A 166 10.63 18.76 -13.92
N GLY A 167 11.52 19.74 -13.76
CA GLY A 167 12.44 19.81 -12.63
C GLY A 167 11.69 19.85 -11.30
N ALA A 168 10.66 20.68 -11.16
CA ALA A 168 9.86 20.74 -9.94
C ALA A 168 9.15 19.41 -9.63
N GLN A 169 8.61 18.72 -10.64
CA GLN A 169 8.00 17.41 -10.47
C GLN A 169 9.01 16.34 -10.04
N PHE A 170 10.18 16.29 -10.67
CA PHE A 170 11.28 15.41 -10.29
C PHE A 170 11.69 15.66 -8.84
N VAL A 171 11.96 16.93 -8.48
CA VAL A 171 12.36 17.32 -7.12
C VAL A 171 11.29 16.94 -6.11
N HIS A 172 10.02 17.20 -6.41
CA HIS A 172 8.91 16.87 -5.52
C HIS A 172 8.82 15.36 -5.24
N GLY A 173 8.85 14.53 -6.28
CA GLY A 173 8.78 13.07 -6.14
C GLY A 173 9.97 12.50 -5.36
N VAL A 174 11.19 12.95 -5.66
CA VAL A 174 12.42 12.53 -4.97
C VAL A 174 12.40 12.95 -3.50
N ALA A 175 12.00 14.20 -3.21
CA ALA A 175 11.91 14.70 -1.84
C ALA A 175 10.84 13.96 -1.02
N LEU A 176 9.68 13.65 -1.61
CA LEU A 176 8.67 12.79 -0.96
C LEU A 176 9.21 11.38 -0.69
N ALA A 177 9.93 10.77 -1.63
CA ALA A 177 10.55 9.46 -1.43
C ALA A 177 11.46 9.46 -0.20
N ARG A 178 12.28 10.51 -0.03
CA ARG A 178 13.14 10.68 1.16
C ARG A 178 12.34 10.84 2.45
N VAL A 179 11.20 11.54 2.43
CA VAL A 179 10.33 11.64 3.61
C VAL A 179 9.78 10.26 3.99
N TRP A 180 9.23 9.49 3.04
CA TRP A 180 8.76 8.13 3.29
C TRP A 180 9.87 7.23 3.85
N GLN A 181 11.07 7.28 3.25
CA GLN A 181 12.25 6.53 3.73
C GLN A 181 12.67 6.94 5.14
N SER A 182 12.68 8.25 5.45
CA SER A 182 13.01 8.75 6.81
C SER A 182 12.01 8.30 7.87
N CYS A 183 10.78 8.02 7.44
CA CYS A 183 9.73 7.46 8.27
C CYS A 183 9.90 5.94 8.47
N GLY A 184 10.75 5.27 7.68
CA GLY A 184 11.00 3.82 7.77
C GLY A 184 10.25 3.00 6.72
N VAL A 185 9.62 3.65 5.74
CA VAL A 185 9.03 2.98 4.57
C VAL A 185 10.02 3.10 3.42
N THR A 186 10.71 2.02 3.08
CA THR A 186 11.68 1.96 1.98
C THR A 186 11.11 1.13 0.84
N PRO A 187 11.33 1.52 -0.44
CA PRO A 187 10.85 0.74 -1.56
C PRO A 187 11.74 -0.48 -1.82
N ASP A 188 11.12 -1.59 -2.20
CA ASP A 188 11.77 -2.74 -2.85
C ASP A 188 11.73 -2.61 -4.37
N ILE A 189 10.74 -1.87 -4.88
CA ILE A 189 10.48 -1.64 -6.29
C ILE A 189 10.21 -0.15 -6.50
N THR A 190 10.68 0.40 -7.61
CA THR A 190 10.23 1.71 -8.11
C THR A 190 9.57 1.54 -9.46
N VAL A 191 8.47 2.25 -9.68
CA VAL A 191 7.73 2.28 -10.94
C VAL A 191 7.63 3.72 -11.38
N GLY A 192 8.06 4.02 -12.60
CA GLY A 192 7.93 5.36 -13.17
C GLY A 192 6.95 5.43 -14.32
N HIS A 193 6.20 6.52 -14.39
CA HIS A 193 5.34 6.87 -15.52
C HIS A 193 5.97 8.03 -16.31
N SER A 194 6.48 7.77 -17.52
CA SER A 194 7.11 8.80 -18.37
C SER A 194 8.21 9.58 -17.62
N LEU A 195 8.00 10.88 -17.33
CA LEU A 195 8.92 11.74 -16.57
C LEU A 195 9.27 11.14 -15.21
N GLY A 196 8.30 10.48 -14.57
CA GLY A 196 8.49 9.86 -13.26
C GLY A 196 9.55 8.76 -13.26
N GLU A 197 9.88 8.16 -14.41
CA GLU A 197 10.95 7.16 -14.52
C GLU A 197 12.32 7.70 -14.10
N ILE A 198 12.57 9.00 -14.27
CA ILE A 198 13.83 9.61 -13.85
C ILE A 198 13.95 9.61 -12.31
N GLY A 199 12.86 9.94 -11.62
CA GLY A 199 12.79 9.87 -10.16
C GLY A 199 12.85 8.44 -9.64
N ALA A 200 12.15 7.52 -10.31
CA ALA A 200 12.18 6.09 -9.99
C ALA A 200 13.59 5.50 -10.12
N ALA A 201 14.27 5.72 -11.24
CA ALA A 201 15.63 5.26 -11.49
C ALA A 201 16.61 5.85 -10.46
N HIS A 202 16.48 7.13 -10.11
CA HIS A 202 17.34 7.76 -9.10
C HIS A 202 17.12 7.15 -7.72
N ILE A 203 15.86 6.99 -7.27
CA ILE A 203 15.55 6.44 -5.96
C ILE A 203 15.89 4.96 -5.86
N ALA A 204 15.83 4.22 -6.97
CA ALA A 204 16.35 2.86 -7.04
C ALA A 204 17.88 2.79 -6.86
N GLY A 205 18.60 3.89 -7.14
CA GLY A 205 20.06 3.91 -7.22
C GLY A 205 20.59 3.43 -8.57
N ALA A 206 19.72 3.26 -9.56
CA ALA A 206 20.11 2.86 -10.92
C ALA A 206 20.84 3.97 -11.67
N ILE A 207 20.59 5.24 -11.30
CA ILE A 207 21.30 6.43 -11.82
C ILE A 207 21.62 7.42 -10.68
N THR A 208 22.68 8.19 -10.85
CA THR A 208 23.07 9.28 -9.94
C THR A 208 22.11 10.46 -10.03
N LEU A 209 22.15 11.36 -9.04
CA LEU A 209 21.35 12.59 -9.09
C LEU A 209 21.78 13.48 -10.26
N GLN A 210 23.07 13.56 -10.56
CA GLN A 210 23.62 14.37 -11.64
C GLN A 210 23.13 13.87 -13.01
N GLU A 211 23.17 12.56 -13.25
CA GLU A 211 22.60 11.94 -14.45
C GLU A 211 21.09 12.21 -14.53
N ALA A 212 20.34 12.03 -13.44
CA ALA A 212 18.91 12.30 -13.38
C ALA A 212 18.57 13.76 -13.76
N VAL A 213 19.28 14.73 -13.18
CA VAL A 213 19.11 16.15 -13.50
C VAL A 213 19.43 16.44 -14.97
N GLY A 214 20.51 15.85 -15.50
CA GLY A 214 20.86 15.99 -16.91
C GLY A 214 19.80 15.40 -17.85
N VAL A 215 19.19 14.26 -17.52
CA VAL A 215 18.08 13.68 -18.29
C VAL A 215 16.85 14.59 -18.26
N VAL A 216 16.48 15.13 -17.08
CA VAL A 216 15.38 16.12 -16.98
C VAL A 216 15.67 17.33 -17.87
N ALA A 217 16.89 17.87 -17.81
CA ALA A 217 17.29 19.03 -18.60
C ALA A 217 17.26 18.76 -20.11
N ALA A 218 17.83 17.64 -20.56
CA ALA A 218 17.85 17.24 -21.96
C ALA A 218 16.43 17.08 -22.51
N ARG A 219 15.58 16.36 -21.77
CA ARG A 219 14.18 16.14 -22.11
C ARG A 219 13.40 17.45 -22.18
N ALA A 220 13.49 18.27 -21.14
CA ALA A 220 12.75 19.53 -21.08
C ALA A 220 13.18 20.50 -22.20
N THR A 221 14.47 20.59 -22.49
CA THR A 221 15.03 21.42 -23.57
C THR A 221 14.47 20.99 -24.93
N LEU A 222 14.48 19.69 -25.22
CA LEU A 222 13.92 19.16 -26.45
C LEU A 222 12.42 19.48 -26.59
N LEU A 223 11.67 19.33 -25.50
CA LEU A 223 10.22 19.55 -25.47
C LEU A 223 9.83 21.03 -25.58
N ASP A 224 10.61 21.95 -24.99
CA ASP A 224 10.43 23.40 -25.19
C ASP A 224 10.60 23.79 -26.68
N GLY A 225 11.41 23.04 -27.43
CA GLY A 225 11.58 23.20 -28.88
C GLY A 225 10.43 22.65 -29.74
N LEU A 226 9.51 21.87 -29.17
CA LEU A 226 8.36 21.31 -29.90
C LEU A 226 7.19 22.29 -29.92
N THR A 227 7.32 23.30 -30.77
CA THR A 227 6.26 24.29 -31.00
C THR A 227 5.18 23.74 -31.92
N GLY A 228 3.91 23.82 -31.52
CA GLY A 228 2.77 23.49 -32.38
C GLY A 228 1.43 23.56 -31.63
N PRO A 229 0.30 23.51 -32.35
CA PRO A 229 -1.03 23.49 -31.74
C PRO A 229 -1.35 22.09 -31.17
N TYR A 230 -0.45 21.51 -30.39
CA TYR A 230 -0.62 20.17 -29.83
C TYR A 230 -1.38 20.22 -28.51
N ARG A 231 -2.16 19.18 -28.25
CA ARG A 231 -2.86 18.95 -26.98
C ARG A 231 -2.72 17.49 -26.58
N VAL A 232 -2.97 17.23 -25.30
CA VAL A 232 -3.01 15.88 -24.74
C VAL A 232 -4.30 15.74 -23.96
N ALA A 233 -4.98 14.60 -24.07
CA ALA A 233 -6.16 14.28 -23.28
C ALA A 233 -6.11 12.88 -22.70
N VAL A 234 -6.66 12.73 -21.49
CA VAL A 234 -6.98 11.43 -20.89
C VAL A 234 -8.39 11.04 -21.29
N LEU A 235 -8.57 9.81 -21.76
CA LEU A 235 -9.85 9.22 -22.13
C LEU A 235 -10.11 7.97 -21.28
N GLY A 236 -11.29 7.89 -20.69
CA GLY A 236 -11.79 6.74 -19.93
C GLY A 236 -12.35 5.66 -20.83
N ILE A 237 -11.51 5.14 -21.73
CA ILE A 237 -11.81 4.08 -22.70
C ILE A 237 -10.66 3.10 -22.79
N ASP A 238 -10.94 1.90 -23.31
CA ASP A 238 -9.90 0.90 -23.57
C ASP A 238 -9.01 1.30 -24.79
N PRO A 239 -7.79 0.73 -24.90
CA PRO A 239 -6.88 1.06 -26.01
C PRO A 239 -7.46 0.80 -27.40
N ALA A 240 -8.22 -0.27 -27.59
CA ALA A 240 -8.78 -0.62 -28.90
C ALA A 240 -9.89 0.36 -29.32
N GLN A 241 -10.68 0.85 -28.37
CA GLN A 241 -11.65 1.92 -28.60
C GLN A 241 -10.95 3.24 -28.94
N ALA A 242 -9.85 3.56 -28.26
CA ALA A 242 -9.07 4.76 -28.55
C ALA A 242 -8.47 4.74 -29.96
N GLU A 243 -7.88 3.62 -30.38
CA GLU A 243 -7.34 3.47 -31.74
C GLU A 243 -8.42 3.67 -32.83
N ARG A 244 -9.62 3.10 -32.62
CA ARG A 244 -10.76 3.33 -33.53
C ARG A 244 -11.19 4.79 -33.56
N ALA A 245 -11.34 5.40 -32.38
CA ALA A 245 -11.75 6.80 -32.27
C ALA A 245 -10.73 7.75 -32.93
N ILE A 246 -9.43 7.45 -32.81
CA ILE A 246 -8.35 8.18 -33.49
C ILE A 246 -8.50 8.04 -35.01
N ALA A 247 -8.66 6.81 -35.52
CA ALA A 247 -8.79 6.56 -36.96
C ALA A 247 -10.03 7.26 -37.59
N GLU A 248 -11.11 7.43 -36.81
CA GLU A 248 -12.34 8.10 -37.21
C GLU A 248 -12.34 9.63 -37.00
N THR A 249 -11.26 10.18 -36.45
CA THR A 249 -11.14 11.61 -36.16
C THR A 249 -10.22 12.27 -37.17
N PRO A 250 -10.68 13.30 -37.92
CA PRO A 250 -9.82 14.05 -38.81
C PRO A 250 -8.69 14.77 -38.06
N GLY A 251 -7.53 14.90 -38.70
CA GLY A 251 -6.33 15.50 -38.10
C GLY A 251 -5.36 14.45 -37.57
N TRP A 252 -4.25 14.90 -36.98
CA TRP A 252 -3.27 14.00 -36.39
C TRP A 252 -3.57 13.77 -34.90
N ALA A 253 -3.64 12.50 -34.50
CA ALA A 253 -3.64 12.07 -33.11
C ALA A 253 -2.99 10.67 -32.99
N GLU A 254 -2.37 10.38 -31.85
CA GLU A 254 -1.68 9.13 -31.58
C GLU A 254 -1.89 8.72 -30.12
N LEU A 255 -1.92 7.41 -29.87
CA LEU A 255 -2.01 6.84 -28.53
C LEU A 255 -0.65 6.98 -27.81
N SER A 256 -0.62 7.86 -26.80
CA SER A 256 0.61 8.22 -26.08
C SER A 256 0.78 7.42 -24.79
N VAL A 257 -0.30 7.04 -24.13
CA VAL A 257 -0.27 6.37 -22.82
C VAL A 257 -1.38 5.33 -22.72
N VAL A 258 -1.03 4.16 -22.19
CA VAL A 258 -1.97 3.14 -21.71
C VAL A 258 -1.81 3.05 -20.19
N ASN A 259 -2.69 3.73 -19.46
CA ASN A 259 -2.65 3.79 -18.00
C ASN A 259 -3.24 2.53 -17.37
N SER A 260 -4.35 2.04 -17.92
CA SER A 260 -5.06 0.87 -17.41
C SER A 260 -5.92 0.24 -18.51
N THR A 261 -6.74 -0.74 -18.15
CA THR A 261 -7.70 -1.41 -19.07
C THR A 261 -8.79 -0.45 -19.55
N SER A 262 -9.12 0.57 -18.76
CA SER A 262 -10.16 1.57 -19.07
C SER A 262 -9.66 3.02 -19.11
N SER A 263 -8.36 3.27 -19.14
CA SER A 263 -7.78 4.62 -19.19
C SER A 263 -6.57 4.72 -20.11
N VAL A 264 -6.64 5.66 -21.05
CA VAL A 264 -5.56 5.98 -21.99
C VAL A 264 -5.32 7.49 -22.04
N ALA A 265 -4.17 7.91 -22.58
CA ALA A 265 -3.95 9.28 -23.02
C ALA A 265 -3.54 9.35 -24.48
N VAL A 266 -4.05 10.37 -25.17
CA VAL A 266 -3.84 10.63 -26.59
C VAL A 266 -3.21 12.00 -26.76
N SER A 267 -2.21 12.10 -27.65
CA SER A 267 -1.62 13.36 -28.06
C SER A 267 -1.98 13.64 -29.52
N GLY A 268 -2.24 14.89 -29.86
CA GLY A 268 -2.73 15.23 -31.19
C GLY A 268 -2.80 16.72 -31.45
N ASP A 269 -3.27 17.07 -32.64
CA ASP A 269 -3.65 18.44 -32.99
C ASP A 269 -4.81 18.90 -32.09
N THR A 270 -4.87 20.20 -31.80
CA THR A 270 -5.89 20.81 -30.92
C THR A 270 -7.31 20.38 -31.30
N ASP A 271 -7.67 20.45 -32.58
CA ASP A 271 -9.02 20.13 -33.05
C ASP A 271 -9.34 18.63 -32.98
N ALA A 272 -8.33 17.78 -33.22
CA ALA A 272 -8.47 16.33 -33.13
C ALA A 272 -8.70 15.91 -31.67
N ILE A 273 -7.91 16.44 -30.74
CA ILE A 273 -8.06 16.17 -29.31
C ILE A 273 -9.40 16.70 -28.78
N ALA A 274 -9.80 17.92 -29.13
CA ALA A 274 -11.09 18.48 -28.75
C ALA A 274 -12.26 17.60 -29.25
N THR A 275 -12.14 17.05 -30.46
CA THR A 275 -13.13 16.13 -31.03
C THR A 275 -13.20 14.80 -30.27
N LEU A 276 -12.05 14.19 -29.95
CA LEU A 276 -11.99 12.95 -29.18
C LEU A 276 -12.57 13.12 -27.77
N VAL A 277 -12.23 14.24 -27.10
CA VAL A 277 -12.77 14.57 -25.77
C VAL A 277 -14.29 14.75 -25.83
N ARG A 278 -14.79 15.53 -26.78
CA ARG A 278 -16.24 15.74 -26.95
C ARG A 278 -16.98 14.42 -27.19
N ARG A 279 -16.55 13.62 -28.16
CA ARG A 279 -17.19 12.35 -28.50
C ARG A 279 -17.20 11.36 -27.33
N THR A 280 -16.09 11.30 -26.58
CA THR A 280 -15.99 10.42 -25.41
C THR A 280 -16.94 10.86 -24.29
N ASN A 281 -17.04 12.17 -24.02
CA ASN A 281 -17.98 12.72 -23.05
C ASN A 281 -19.45 12.55 -23.50
N GLU A 282 -19.76 12.73 -24.79
CA GLU A 282 -21.10 12.47 -25.36
C GLU A 282 -21.51 11.00 -25.23
N ALA A 283 -20.55 10.07 -25.23
CA ALA A 283 -20.76 8.65 -24.95
C ALA A 283 -20.87 8.32 -23.44
N GLY A 284 -20.90 9.34 -22.57
CA GLY A 284 -21.04 9.17 -21.11
C GLY A 284 -19.78 8.69 -20.40
N ARG A 285 -18.61 8.82 -21.03
CA ARG A 285 -17.32 8.38 -20.47
C ARG A 285 -16.45 9.57 -20.13
N PHE A 286 -15.58 9.42 -19.12
CA PHE A 286 -14.67 10.49 -18.70
C PHE A 286 -13.71 10.86 -19.84
N ALA A 287 -13.61 12.14 -20.17
CA ALA A 287 -12.53 12.65 -21.00
C ALA A 287 -12.15 14.08 -20.61
N LYS A 288 -10.85 14.35 -20.52
CA LYS A 288 -10.32 15.65 -20.10
C LYS A 288 -8.99 15.95 -20.77
N GLU A 289 -8.82 17.19 -21.25
CA GLU A 289 -7.52 17.72 -21.65
C GLU A 289 -6.60 17.94 -20.45
N ILE A 290 -5.31 17.71 -20.67
CA ILE A 290 -4.24 17.96 -19.70
C ILE A 290 -3.54 19.27 -20.06
N GLU A 291 -3.05 20.01 -19.07
CA GLU A 291 -2.20 21.20 -19.27
C GLU A 291 -0.81 20.80 -19.78
N MET A 292 -0.75 20.36 -21.04
CA MET A 292 0.44 19.92 -21.74
C MET A 292 0.25 20.20 -23.24
N TRP A 293 1.27 20.82 -23.84
CA TRP A 293 1.19 21.43 -25.19
C TRP A 293 2.19 20.86 -26.18
N PHE A 294 2.74 19.67 -25.90
CA PHE A 294 3.71 19.00 -26.76
C PHE A 294 3.38 17.51 -26.89
N PRO A 295 3.70 16.88 -28.04
CA PRO A 295 3.27 15.52 -28.35
C PRO A 295 4.30 14.46 -27.89
N ALA A 296 4.57 14.39 -26.59
CA ALA A 296 5.45 13.33 -26.07
C ALA A 296 4.84 11.93 -26.30
N HIS A 297 5.68 10.90 -26.35
CA HIS A 297 5.24 9.51 -26.56
C HIS A 297 4.55 9.29 -27.92
N THR A 298 5.06 9.94 -28.96
CA THR A 298 4.53 9.80 -30.32
C THR A 298 5.64 9.79 -31.36
N THR A 299 5.26 9.39 -32.58
CA THR A 299 6.11 9.47 -33.77
C THR A 299 6.61 10.88 -34.12
N LYS A 300 6.05 11.95 -33.54
CA LYS A 300 6.58 13.33 -33.72
C LYS A 300 8.00 13.49 -33.18
N LEU A 301 8.47 12.56 -32.35
CA LEU A 301 9.82 12.54 -31.79
C LEU A 301 10.81 11.71 -32.62
N ASP A 302 10.39 11.07 -33.72
CA ASP A 302 11.27 10.19 -34.51
C ASP A 302 12.49 10.94 -35.07
N SER A 303 12.28 12.18 -35.55
CA SER A 303 13.35 13.05 -36.06
C SER A 303 14.20 13.70 -34.97
N LYS A 304 13.84 13.51 -33.69
CA LYS A 304 14.45 14.18 -32.54
C LYS A 304 15.46 13.33 -31.78
N ARG A 305 15.72 12.09 -32.24
CA ARG A 305 16.68 11.18 -31.59
C ARG A 305 18.06 11.80 -31.42
N ALA A 306 18.71 12.20 -32.52
CA ALA A 306 20.07 12.72 -32.48
C ALA A 306 20.20 14.00 -31.63
N GLU A 307 19.15 14.84 -31.65
CA GLU A 307 19.08 16.04 -30.83
C GLU A 307 19.03 15.68 -29.33
N LEU A 308 18.14 14.75 -28.93
CA LEU A 308 18.07 14.29 -27.55
C LEU A 308 19.39 13.64 -27.09
N GLU A 309 19.97 12.75 -27.89
CA GLU A 309 21.25 12.09 -27.58
C GLU A 309 22.38 13.10 -27.36
N SER A 310 22.41 14.19 -28.13
CA SER A 310 23.40 15.25 -27.97
C SER A 310 23.22 16.08 -26.69
N LEU A 311 22.01 16.11 -26.14
CA LEU A 311 21.66 16.84 -24.92
C LEU A 311 21.82 15.97 -23.66
N LEU A 312 21.71 14.64 -23.79
CA LEU A 312 21.79 13.72 -22.67
C LEU A 312 23.19 13.75 -22.03
N PRO A 313 23.27 13.66 -20.69
CA PRO A 313 24.56 13.51 -20.03
C PRO A 313 25.18 12.15 -20.38
N PRO A 314 26.50 12.01 -20.30
CA PRO A 314 27.09 10.68 -20.20
C PRO A 314 26.52 10.00 -18.95
N GLY A 315 25.95 8.81 -19.11
CA GLY A 315 25.33 8.11 -18.00
C GLY A 315 25.29 6.61 -18.20
N VAL A 316 25.10 5.89 -17.09
CA VAL A 316 24.99 4.43 -17.10
C VAL A 316 23.90 3.97 -16.14
N PHE A 317 23.20 2.90 -16.49
CA PHE A 317 22.37 2.18 -15.51
C PHE A 317 23.26 1.28 -14.65
N GLY A 318 23.44 1.66 -13.40
CA GLY A 318 24.20 0.91 -12.39
C GLY A 318 23.43 -0.27 -11.80
N ALA A 319 24.14 -1.13 -11.08
CA ALA A 319 23.50 -2.15 -10.25
C ALA A 319 22.80 -1.49 -9.06
N ALA A 320 21.55 -1.91 -8.81
CA ALA A 320 20.69 -1.38 -7.78
C ALA A 320 20.03 -2.53 -6.99
N ASP A 321 19.95 -2.39 -5.67
CA ASP A 321 19.25 -3.35 -4.81
C ASP A 321 17.72 -3.22 -4.95
N ILE A 322 17.25 -2.04 -5.35
CA ILE A 322 15.84 -1.73 -5.58
C ILE A 322 15.54 -1.95 -7.06
N VAL A 323 14.50 -2.74 -7.36
CA VAL A 323 14.12 -3.03 -8.75
C VAL A 323 13.51 -1.78 -9.39
N PHE A 324 14.09 -1.28 -10.47
CA PHE A 324 13.53 -0.20 -11.27
C PHE A 324 12.72 -0.74 -12.45
N ILE A 325 11.43 -0.41 -12.51
CA ILE A 325 10.53 -0.76 -13.61
C ILE A 325 10.08 0.54 -14.29
N GLY A 326 10.44 0.70 -15.56
CA GLY A 326 9.96 1.81 -16.38
C GLY A 326 8.73 1.43 -17.19
N SER A 327 7.74 2.32 -17.26
CA SER A 327 6.61 2.23 -18.18
C SER A 327 7.00 2.24 -19.66
N ALA A 328 8.18 2.72 -20.02
CA ALA A 328 8.71 2.69 -21.38
C ALA A 328 8.87 1.26 -21.91
N THR A 329 9.41 0.35 -21.08
CA THR A 329 9.63 -1.07 -21.42
C THR A 329 8.60 -2.00 -20.78
N ALA A 330 7.91 -1.53 -19.73
CA ALA A 330 7.05 -2.30 -18.85
C ALA A 330 7.74 -3.54 -18.24
N GLN A 331 9.05 -3.45 -18.02
CA GLN A 331 9.89 -4.52 -17.48
C GLN A 331 10.97 -3.93 -16.56
N PRO A 332 11.54 -4.74 -15.65
CA PRO A 332 12.74 -4.35 -14.90
C PRO A 332 13.86 -3.89 -15.84
N VAL A 333 14.51 -2.79 -15.50
CA VAL A 333 15.63 -2.23 -16.26
C VAL A 333 16.94 -2.73 -15.66
N PRO A 334 17.67 -3.63 -16.35
CA PRO A 334 18.91 -4.18 -15.83
C PRO A 334 20.06 -3.16 -15.90
N ALA A 335 21.04 -3.35 -15.02
CA ALA A 335 22.33 -2.65 -15.12
C ALA A 335 22.97 -2.89 -16.49
N GLY A 336 23.62 -1.87 -17.05
CA GLY A 336 24.25 -1.93 -18.37
C GLY A 336 23.29 -1.78 -19.55
N THR A 337 21.99 -1.51 -19.32
CA THR A 337 21.09 -1.03 -20.38
C THR A 337 21.67 0.23 -21.03
N ASP A 338 21.58 0.34 -22.36
CA ASP A 338 22.07 1.53 -23.06
C ASP A 338 21.29 2.78 -22.61
N PHE A 339 22.03 3.74 -22.05
CA PHE A 339 21.44 4.88 -21.36
C PHE A 339 20.70 5.82 -22.31
N ALA A 340 21.32 6.12 -23.46
CA ALA A 340 20.76 7.07 -24.42
C ALA A 340 19.56 6.47 -25.16
N ASP A 341 19.68 5.21 -25.59
CA ASP A 341 18.59 4.48 -26.23
C ASP A 341 17.39 4.37 -25.29
N TYR A 342 17.61 4.06 -24.01
CA TYR A 342 16.52 3.95 -23.04
C TYR A 342 15.77 5.27 -22.85
N TRP A 343 16.48 6.39 -22.62
CA TRP A 343 15.82 7.67 -22.40
C TRP A 343 15.15 8.22 -23.66
N TYR A 344 15.68 7.91 -24.85
CA TYR A 344 14.97 8.16 -26.09
C TYR A 344 13.68 7.32 -26.19
N THR A 345 13.75 6.02 -25.92
CA THR A 345 12.58 5.14 -25.88
C THR A 345 11.54 5.62 -24.86
N ASN A 346 11.96 6.06 -23.67
CA ASN A 346 11.08 6.64 -22.65
C ASN A 346 10.31 7.86 -23.18
N LEU A 347 11.00 8.78 -23.85
CA LEU A 347 10.38 10.01 -24.33
C LEU A 347 9.49 9.76 -25.57
N ARG A 348 9.92 8.86 -26.46
CA ARG A 348 9.29 8.64 -27.77
C ARG A 348 8.17 7.62 -27.74
N SER A 349 8.32 6.51 -27.04
CA SER A 349 7.38 5.39 -27.14
C SER A 349 6.16 5.56 -26.24
N THR A 350 5.06 4.89 -26.59
CA THR A 350 3.85 4.81 -25.77
C THR A 350 4.20 4.34 -24.35
N VAL A 351 3.69 5.07 -23.36
CA VAL A 351 3.81 4.74 -21.94
C VAL A 351 2.90 3.57 -21.61
N ARG A 352 3.47 2.43 -21.19
CA ARG A 352 2.72 1.21 -20.82
C ARG A 352 2.64 1.07 -19.31
N PHE A 353 1.97 2.03 -18.66
CA PHE A 353 1.93 2.07 -17.20
C PHE A 353 1.15 0.90 -16.60
N GLY A 354 0.02 0.51 -17.20
CA GLY A 354 -0.74 -0.65 -16.72
C GLY A 354 0.08 -1.94 -16.73
N ASP A 355 0.89 -2.16 -17.76
CA ASP A 355 1.79 -3.31 -17.85
C ASP A 355 2.94 -3.21 -16.82
N ALA A 356 3.47 -2.01 -16.58
CA ALA A 356 4.49 -1.80 -15.54
C ALA A 356 3.96 -2.09 -14.13
N VAL A 357 2.69 -1.76 -13.85
CA VAL A 357 2.01 -2.12 -12.59
C VAL A 357 1.89 -3.64 -12.48
N ARG A 358 1.46 -4.33 -13.55
CA ARG A 358 1.42 -5.81 -13.57
C ARG A 358 2.81 -6.42 -13.37
N ALA A 359 3.85 -5.85 -13.96
CA ALA A 359 5.23 -6.30 -13.78
C ALA A 359 5.69 -6.10 -12.33
N ALA A 360 5.34 -5.00 -11.68
CA ALA A 360 5.63 -4.76 -10.26
C ALA A 360 4.92 -5.79 -9.35
N THR A 361 3.64 -6.08 -9.61
CA THR A 361 2.90 -7.12 -8.89
C THR A 361 3.51 -8.51 -9.12
N ALA A 362 3.90 -8.84 -10.35
CA ALA A 362 4.59 -10.09 -10.67
C ALA A 362 5.97 -10.19 -9.99
N ALA A 363 6.64 -9.05 -9.77
CA ALA A 363 7.86 -8.95 -8.97
C ALA A 363 7.59 -8.99 -7.46
N GLY A 364 6.33 -9.09 -7.03
CA GLY A 364 5.90 -9.29 -5.65
C GLY A 364 5.47 -8.04 -4.90
N ALA A 365 5.14 -6.92 -5.57
CA ALA A 365 4.66 -5.72 -4.90
C ALA A 365 3.30 -5.95 -4.19
N ASP A 366 3.25 -5.69 -2.88
CA ASP A 366 2.05 -5.82 -2.03
C ASP A 366 1.48 -4.45 -1.60
N ALA A 367 2.27 -3.39 -1.77
CA ALA A 367 1.86 -2.02 -1.50
C ALA A 367 2.43 -1.07 -2.54
N PHE A 368 1.62 -0.13 -3.02
CA PHE A 368 1.99 0.94 -3.94
C PHE A 368 1.83 2.29 -3.26
N VAL A 369 2.90 3.09 -3.27
CA VAL A 369 2.94 4.44 -2.70
C VAL A 369 3.18 5.44 -3.82
N GLU A 370 2.15 6.21 -4.18
CA GLU A 370 2.28 7.26 -5.18
C GLU A 370 2.94 8.52 -4.60
N LEU A 371 4.04 8.95 -5.21
CA LEU A 371 4.88 10.07 -4.78
C LEU A 371 4.50 11.36 -5.50
N SER A 372 3.33 11.89 -5.15
CA SER A 372 2.74 13.06 -5.79
C SER A 372 2.05 14.02 -4.83
N ALA A 373 1.93 15.28 -5.26
CA ALA A 373 1.19 16.32 -4.56
C ALA A 373 -0.31 16.08 -4.60
N HIS A 374 -0.79 15.40 -5.65
CA HIS A 374 -2.17 14.95 -5.80
C HIS A 374 -2.18 13.61 -6.55
N PRO A 375 -2.93 12.60 -6.07
CA PRO A 375 -2.88 11.28 -6.66
C PRO A 375 -3.47 11.29 -8.07
N ALA A 376 -2.69 10.86 -9.06
CA ALA A 376 -3.06 10.82 -10.47
C ALA A 376 -3.14 9.39 -11.01
N LEU A 377 -2.47 8.42 -10.37
CA LEU A 377 -2.32 7.06 -10.88
C LEU A 377 -3.00 6.01 -10.01
N LEU A 378 -3.44 6.34 -8.78
CA LEU A 378 -4.15 5.39 -7.90
C LEU A 378 -5.36 4.73 -8.60
N TYR A 379 -6.15 5.48 -9.36
CA TYR A 379 -7.29 4.91 -10.09
C TYR A 379 -6.85 3.92 -11.17
N ALA A 380 -5.83 4.29 -11.96
CA ALA A 380 -5.30 3.41 -13.00
C ALA A 380 -4.71 2.12 -12.41
N MET A 381 -4.00 2.22 -11.29
CA MET A 381 -3.49 1.04 -10.57
C MET A 381 -4.62 0.15 -10.05
N ALA A 382 -5.67 0.75 -9.46
CA ALA A 382 -6.83 0.00 -9.00
C ALA A 382 -7.53 -0.74 -10.14
N ASP A 383 -7.75 -0.07 -11.27
CA ASP A 383 -8.37 -0.66 -12.48
C ASP A 383 -7.54 -1.84 -13.05
N VAL A 384 -6.19 -1.73 -13.04
CA VAL A 384 -5.30 -2.82 -13.48
C VAL A 384 -5.38 -4.04 -12.55
N LEU A 385 -5.61 -3.81 -11.26
CA LEU A 385 -5.51 -4.81 -10.19
C LEU A 385 -6.88 -5.28 -9.68
N ASP A 386 -7.99 -4.84 -10.28
CA ASP A 386 -9.35 -5.10 -9.81
C ASP A 386 -9.68 -6.60 -9.73
N ASP A 387 -9.14 -7.39 -10.66
CA ASP A 387 -9.36 -8.85 -10.71
C ASP A 387 -8.51 -9.66 -9.72
N MET A 388 -7.65 -9.01 -8.92
CA MET A 388 -6.79 -9.71 -7.97
C MET A 388 -7.59 -10.14 -6.72
N PRO A 389 -7.51 -11.41 -6.29
CA PRO A 389 -8.22 -11.88 -5.08
C PRO A 389 -7.87 -11.09 -3.82
N ASP A 390 -6.60 -10.72 -3.68
CA ASP A 390 -6.07 -9.91 -2.58
C ASP A 390 -5.36 -8.67 -3.17
N PRO A 391 -6.08 -7.56 -3.41
CA PRO A 391 -5.50 -6.40 -4.05
C PRO A 391 -4.40 -5.78 -3.17
N PRO A 392 -3.30 -5.28 -3.76
CA PRO A 392 -2.27 -4.54 -3.05
C PRO A 392 -2.81 -3.31 -2.32
N LEU A 393 -2.15 -2.91 -1.22
CA LEU A 393 -2.43 -1.63 -0.56
C LEU A 393 -2.02 -0.49 -1.49
N MET A 394 -2.90 0.48 -1.75
CA MET A 394 -2.59 1.64 -2.59
C MET A 394 -2.80 2.93 -1.81
N VAL A 395 -1.75 3.75 -1.71
CA VAL A 395 -1.80 5.05 -1.01
C VAL A 395 -1.07 6.14 -1.80
N GLY A 396 -1.48 7.39 -1.60
CA GLY A 396 -0.77 8.56 -2.14
C GLY A 396 0.09 9.27 -1.09
N SER A 397 0.77 10.35 -1.49
CA SER A 397 1.55 11.18 -0.55
C SER A 397 0.83 12.46 -0.17
N GLY A 398 0.39 13.24 -1.15
CA GLY A 398 -0.38 14.46 -0.97
C GLY A 398 -1.77 14.38 -1.60
N ARG A 399 -2.57 15.42 -1.37
CA ARG A 399 -3.82 15.67 -2.08
C ARG A 399 -4.05 17.17 -2.14
N ARG A 400 -4.32 17.70 -3.34
CA ARG A 400 -4.71 19.10 -3.54
C ARG A 400 -5.79 19.52 -2.54
N ASP A 401 -5.63 20.73 -2.00
CA ASP A 401 -6.51 21.36 -1.01
C ASP A 401 -6.61 20.66 0.35
N GLU A 402 -5.72 19.70 0.63
CA GLU A 402 -5.62 19.04 1.94
C GLU A 402 -4.24 19.26 2.57
N PRO A 403 -4.14 19.30 3.91
CA PRO A 403 -2.84 19.38 4.57
C PRO A 403 -1.98 18.14 4.30
N ILE A 404 -0.84 18.32 3.64
CA ILE A 404 0.08 17.25 3.28
C ILE A 404 0.54 16.44 4.49
N VAL A 405 0.82 17.09 5.62
CA VAL A 405 1.27 16.40 6.84
C VAL A 405 0.20 15.44 7.38
N GLU A 406 -1.08 15.80 7.28
CA GLU A 406 -2.20 14.96 7.71
C GLU A 406 -2.38 13.77 6.78
N ARG A 407 -2.44 14.05 5.47
CA ARG A 407 -2.64 13.01 4.44
C ARG A 407 -1.47 12.02 4.43
N LEU A 408 -0.23 12.52 4.47
CA LEU A 408 0.97 11.71 4.52
C LEU A 408 1.01 10.86 5.80
N SER A 409 0.67 11.43 6.96
CA SER A 409 0.66 10.68 8.22
C SER A 409 -0.40 9.58 8.24
N ALA A 410 -1.59 9.83 7.68
CA ALA A 410 -2.63 8.81 7.53
C ALA A 410 -2.17 7.66 6.62
N ASN A 411 -1.53 7.97 5.50
CA ASN A 411 -1.07 6.97 4.54
C ASN A 411 0.17 6.21 5.04
N LEU A 412 1.08 6.87 5.77
CA LEU A 412 2.16 6.21 6.51
C LEU A 412 1.59 5.23 7.54
N ALA A 413 0.55 5.62 8.29
CA ALA A 413 -0.11 4.72 9.24
C ALA A 413 -0.74 3.51 8.54
N ALA A 414 -1.30 3.69 7.33
CA ALA A 414 -1.85 2.59 6.53
C ALA A 414 -0.78 1.58 6.09
N VAL A 415 0.36 2.04 5.59
CA VAL A 415 1.48 1.16 5.21
C VAL A 415 2.07 0.48 6.46
N ALA A 416 2.31 1.25 7.52
CA ALA A 416 2.84 0.75 8.78
C ALA A 416 1.95 -0.32 9.42
N VAL A 417 0.63 -0.09 9.54
CA VAL A 417 -0.27 -1.07 10.16
C VAL A 417 -0.44 -2.31 9.31
N ALA A 418 -0.22 -2.23 7.99
CA ALA A 418 -0.27 -3.39 7.11
C ALA A 418 0.95 -4.31 7.30
N ASP A 419 2.14 -3.80 7.59
CA ASP A 419 3.36 -4.59 7.85
C ASP A 419 3.32 -5.29 9.23
N PRO A 420 3.32 -6.65 9.30
CA PRO A 420 3.35 -7.40 10.57
C PRO A 420 4.62 -7.19 11.39
N GLY A 421 5.68 -6.67 10.77
CA GLY A 421 6.91 -6.24 11.42
C GLY A 421 6.79 -4.92 12.18
N PHE A 422 5.78 -4.10 11.87
CA PHE A 422 5.62 -2.80 12.52
C PHE A 422 5.40 -2.93 14.03
N GLY A 423 6.12 -2.10 14.80
CA GLY A 423 6.10 -2.14 16.25
C GLY A 423 7.03 -3.18 16.89
N ARG A 424 7.73 -4.01 16.09
CA ARG A 424 8.83 -4.82 16.63
C ARG A 424 9.98 -3.89 17.01
N THR A 425 10.32 -3.87 18.28
CA THR A 425 11.33 -2.98 18.84
C THR A 425 12.48 -3.82 19.36
N ASP A 426 13.52 -3.96 18.54
CA ASP A 426 14.83 -4.44 19.00
C ASP A 426 15.68 -3.29 19.58
N THR A 427 15.19 -2.05 19.52
CA THR A 427 15.95 -0.83 19.82
C THR A 427 15.11 0.24 20.56
N LEU A 428 14.65 -0.06 21.77
CA LEU A 428 14.14 0.99 22.68
C LEU A 428 14.99 1.07 23.95
N GLY A 429 15.52 2.27 24.22
CA GLY A 429 16.27 2.60 25.43
C GLY A 429 15.47 2.35 26.70
N ALA A 430 16.19 2.04 27.79
CA ALA A 430 15.63 1.52 29.03
C ALA A 430 14.66 2.49 29.77
N ASP A 431 14.69 3.79 29.45
CA ASP A 431 14.16 4.86 30.32
C ASP A 431 12.76 5.38 29.93
N SER A 432 11.75 4.50 29.88
CA SER A 432 10.35 4.96 29.83
C SER A 432 9.56 4.46 31.04
N ASN A 433 9.08 5.38 31.88
CA ASN A 433 8.12 5.13 32.96
C ASN A 433 6.81 4.54 32.39
N LEU A 434 6.75 3.21 32.32
CA LEU A 434 5.56 2.45 31.94
C LEU A 434 4.37 2.81 32.84
N LEU A 435 3.17 2.72 32.29
CA LEU A 435 1.95 3.01 33.04
C LEU A 435 1.63 1.85 34.02
N SER A 436 1.47 2.17 35.30
CA SER A 436 1.09 1.19 36.33
C SER A 436 -0.39 0.81 36.22
N ASP A 437 -0.72 -0.45 36.53
CA ASP A 437 -2.07 -1.02 36.46
C ASP A 437 -2.75 -0.84 35.08
N PHE A 438 -1.94 -0.87 34.01
CA PHE A 438 -2.42 -0.79 32.64
C PHE A 438 -3.23 -2.04 32.28
N PRO A 439 -4.37 -1.93 31.56
CA PRO A 439 -5.21 -3.09 31.25
C PRO A 439 -4.44 -4.17 30.49
N PHE A 440 -4.69 -5.43 30.84
CA PHE A 440 -4.18 -6.58 30.09
C PHE A 440 -4.81 -6.65 28.70
N ALA A 441 -4.10 -7.25 27.74
CA ALA A 441 -4.66 -7.52 26.43
C ALA A 441 -5.85 -8.50 26.55
N PRO A 442 -7.00 -8.21 25.91
CA PRO A 442 -8.16 -9.10 26.00
C PRO A 442 -7.89 -10.45 25.33
N MET A 443 -8.46 -11.50 25.92
CA MET A 443 -8.41 -12.86 25.40
C MET A 443 -9.82 -13.36 25.10
N ARG A 444 -9.99 -14.08 23.98
CA ARG A 444 -11.25 -14.77 23.71
C ARG A 444 -11.40 -15.94 24.68
N ALA A 445 -12.37 -15.83 25.59
CA ALA A 445 -12.71 -16.93 26.48
C ALA A 445 -13.50 -17.99 25.68
N GLN A 446 -12.99 -19.21 25.65
CA GLN A 446 -13.72 -20.38 25.16
C GLN A 446 -13.90 -21.35 26.31
N HIS A 447 -15.14 -21.79 26.52
CA HIS A 447 -15.44 -22.76 27.56
C HIS A 447 -15.06 -24.16 27.09
N HIS A 448 -13.92 -24.64 27.56
CA HIS A 448 -13.45 -26.01 27.34
C HIS A 448 -13.60 -26.79 28.64
N TRP A 449 -14.39 -27.88 28.62
CA TRP A 449 -14.56 -28.78 29.76
C TRP A 449 -14.47 -30.22 29.28
N ALA A 450 -13.67 -31.04 29.95
CA ALA A 450 -13.62 -32.47 29.67
C ALA A 450 -14.94 -33.10 30.16
N ALA A 451 -15.76 -33.59 29.22
CA ALA A 451 -16.87 -34.44 29.57
C ALA A 451 -16.35 -35.84 29.88
N ALA A 452 -16.91 -36.49 30.91
CA ALA A 452 -16.61 -37.89 31.16
C ALA A 452 -17.08 -38.72 29.96
N GLU A 453 -16.20 -39.55 29.42
CA GLU A 453 -16.58 -40.56 28.44
C GLU A 453 -17.47 -41.59 29.15
N PRO A 454 -18.73 -41.80 28.72
CA PRO A 454 -19.59 -42.79 29.35
C PRO A 454 -18.96 -44.17 29.25
N LEU A 455 -18.83 -44.87 30.39
CA LEU A 455 -18.41 -46.27 30.37
C LEU A 455 -19.39 -47.07 29.50
N PRO A 456 -18.91 -48.08 28.75
CA PRO A 456 -19.81 -48.98 28.04
C PRO A 456 -20.80 -49.60 29.03
N PRO A 457 -22.07 -49.78 28.63
CA PRO A 457 -23.11 -50.29 29.52
C PRO A 457 -22.69 -51.63 30.10
N VAL A 458 -22.60 -51.70 31.43
CA VAL A 458 -22.38 -52.97 32.14
C VAL A 458 -23.61 -53.85 31.90
N PRO A 459 -23.47 -55.09 31.39
CA PRO A 459 -24.60 -56.01 31.27
C PRO A 459 -25.31 -56.12 32.62
N GLY A 460 -26.61 -55.83 32.65
CA GLY A 460 -27.41 -55.83 33.88
C GLY A 460 -27.30 -57.17 34.63
N LEU A 461 -27.39 -57.10 35.96
CA LEU A 461 -27.37 -58.27 36.83
C LEU A 461 -28.43 -59.29 36.37
N LYS A 462 -28.02 -60.46 35.87
CA LYS A 462 -28.94 -61.58 35.66
C LYS A 462 -29.30 -62.15 37.03
N VAL A 463 -30.43 -61.72 37.58
CA VAL A 463 -30.97 -62.32 38.80
C VAL A 463 -31.65 -63.64 38.42
N MET A 464 -31.09 -64.76 38.89
CA MET A 464 -31.77 -66.05 38.82
C MET A 464 -32.69 -66.17 40.03
N THR A 465 -33.99 -66.30 39.79
CA THR A 465 -34.98 -66.59 40.84
C THR A 465 -35.27 -68.08 40.83
N GLU A 466 -34.85 -68.79 41.87
CA GLU A 466 -35.28 -70.17 42.10
C GLU A 466 -36.62 -70.19 42.83
N ARG A 467 -37.55 -71.02 42.36
CA ARG A 467 -38.83 -71.29 43.01
C ARG A 467 -38.86 -72.76 43.40
N TRP A 468 -38.87 -73.04 44.70
CA TRP A 468 -38.94 -74.39 45.22
C TRP A 468 -40.40 -74.80 45.35
N GLU A 469 -40.81 -75.81 44.58
CA GLU A 469 -42.14 -76.42 44.71
C GLU A 469 -42.06 -77.64 45.65
N PRO A 470 -42.86 -77.67 46.74
CA PRO A 470 -42.87 -78.82 47.64
C PRO A 470 -43.45 -80.04 46.92
N VAL A 471 -42.62 -81.05 46.66
CA VAL A 471 -43.09 -82.37 46.23
C VAL A 471 -43.35 -83.20 47.48
N THR A 472 -44.61 -83.55 47.75
CA THR A 472 -44.95 -84.45 48.86
C THR A 472 -44.40 -85.86 48.54
N PRO A 473 -43.50 -86.42 49.35
CA PRO A 473 -42.99 -87.76 49.09
C PRO A 473 -44.11 -88.79 49.29
N GLY A 474 -44.50 -89.50 48.22
CA GLY A 474 -45.31 -90.70 48.35
C GLY A 474 -44.58 -91.73 49.22
N ARG A 475 -45.26 -92.26 50.25
CA ARG A 475 -44.68 -93.22 51.23
C ARG A 475 -43.92 -94.34 50.53
N GLY A 476 -42.61 -94.38 50.72
CA GLY A 476 -41.71 -95.34 50.09
C GLY A 476 -41.93 -96.76 50.61
N GLY A 477 -42.25 -97.68 49.71
CA GLY A 477 -41.81 -99.08 49.84
C GLY A 477 -40.31 -99.17 49.52
N PRO A 478 -39.60 -100.22 49.99
CA PRO A 478 -38.15 -100.31 49.91
C PRO A 478 -37.66 -100.19 48.47
N ARG A 479 -37.02 -99.07 48.14
CA ARG A 479 -36.33 -98.88 46.86
C ARG A 479 -34.88 -99.29 47.03
N ARG A 480 -34.47 -100.30 46.27
CA ARG A 480 -33.06 -100.66 46.11
C ARG A 480 -32.37 -99.52 45.36
N ALA A 481 -31.32 -98.96 45.94
CA ALA A 481 -30.47 -98.00 45.25
C ALA A 481 -29.54 -98.76 44.30
N ALA A 482 -29.52 -98.37 43.03
CA ALA A 482 -28.43 -98.70 42.13
C ALA A 482 -27.48 -97.50 42.12
N VAL A 483 -26.26 -97.70 42.61
CA VAL A 483 -25.16 -96.75 42.41
C VAL A 483 -24.71 -96.92 40.97
N ILE A 484 -25.04 -95.95 40.12
CA ILE A 484 -24.45 -95.87 38.77
C ILE A 484 -23.16 -95.08 38.92
N ASP A 485 -22.05 -95.78 38.70
CA ASP A 485 -20.71 -95.24 38.61
C ASP A 485 -20.64 -94.26 37.43
N LEU A 486 -20.14 -93.05 37.68
CA LEU A 486 -19.96 -92.04 36.65
C LEU A 486 -18.73 -92.43 35.84
N GLY A 487 -18.96 -93.21 34.78
CA GLY A 487 -17.94 -93.53 33.80
C GLY A 487 -17.28 -92.27 33.26
N GLU A 488 -15.95 -92.28 33.19
CA GLU A 488 -15.12 -91.20 32.67
C GLU A 488 -15.48 -90.92 31.20
N GLY A 489 -16.15 -89.79 30.98
CA GLY A 489 -16.35 -89.20 29.65
C GLY A 489 -17.66 -89.59 28.98
N ASP A 490 -18.70 -88.78 29.20
CA ASP A 490 -19.55 -88.35 28.09
C ASP A 490 -20.26 -87.03 28.40
N ARG A 491 -19.77 -85.98 27.73
CA ARG A 491 -20.59 -84.81 27.41
C ARG A 491 -21.58 -85.25 26.35
N ILE A 492 -22.88 -85.10 26.60
CA ILE A 492 -23.86 -85.07 25.52
C ILE A 492 -24.37 -83.64 25.40
N ALA A 493 -23.89 -83.00 24.31
CA ALA A 493 -24.34 -81.74 23.73
C ALA A 493 -25.85 -81.76 23.46
N GLY A 494 -26.60 -80.65 23.37
CA GLY A 494 -26.39 -79.30 22.83
C GLY A 494 -27.80 -78.78 22.43
N PRO A 495 -27.97 -77.79 21.53
CA PRO A 495 -26.98 -76.89 20.94
C PRO A 495 -27.30 -75.39 21.16
N LEU A 496 -26.31 -74.57 20.79
CA LEU A 496 -26.44 -73.17 20.36
C LEU A 496 -27.20 -73.07 19.03
#